data_AF-A0A0C9TBD2-F1
#
_entry.id   AF-A0A0C9TBD2-F1
#
_cell.length_a   1.000
_cell.length_b   1.000
_cell.length_c   1.000
_cell.angle_alpha   90.00
_cell.angle_beta   90.00
_cell.angle_gamma   90.00
#
_symmetry.space_group_name_H-M   'P 1'
#
loop_
_entity.id
_entity.type
_entity.pdbx_description
1 polymer ?
#
loop_
_entity_poly.entity_id
_entity_poly.type
_entity_poly.pdbx_seq_one_letter_code
_entity_poly.pdbx_strand_id
1 'polypeptide(L)'
;MRLMGQLEHGLYIDDCDHIHPDVINQYHIREQVAADEQGWEDEEIAAHLEQDQESNFHHAAVRVPRRIDPFKDAPDSFSVFEETLQHVRNEGHMLIGYGLHPDEWETDEYPSFEHIRSGRHAHKELRIALPDMIWRPRAILWGQALDIMDRMFAMLDEQQAELGE
;
A
#
# COMPACT_ATOMS: atom_id res chain seq x y z
N MET A 1 15.70 30.08 -8.43
CA MET A 1 15.85 29.85 -6.98
C MET A 1 15.22 28.50 -6.63
N ARG A 2 16.02 27.42 -6.65
CA ARG A 2 15.57 26.02 -6.60
C ARG A 2 15.18 25.54 -5.20
N LEU A 3 15.61 26.26 -4.16
CA LEU A 3 15.56 25.82 -2.75
C LEU A 3 14.17 25.92 -2.10
N MET A 4 13.39 26.98 -2.39
CA MET A 4 12.06 27.19 -1.78
C MET A 4 11.03 26.17 -2.26
N GLY A 5 11.02 25.87 -3.57
CA GLY A 5 10.09 24.89 -4.13
C GLY A 5 10.32 23.46 -3.62
N GLN A 6 11.57 23.10 -3.32
CA GLN A 6 11.94 21.78 -2.80
C GLN A 6 11.43 21.53 -1.37
N LEU A 7 11.36 22.58 -0.54
CA LEU A 7 10.84 22.47 0.83
C LEU A 7 9.31 22.34 0.86
N GLU A 8 8.60 22.96 -0.09
CA GLU A 8 7.13 22.93 -0.15
C GLU A 8 6.58 21.70 -0.90
N HIS A 9 7.27 21.20 -1.93
CA HIS A 9 6.72 20.22 -2.87
C HIS A 9 7.43 18.85 -2.90
N GLY A 10 8.51 18.69 -2.11
CA GLY A 10 9.37 17.51 -2.10
C GLY A 10 10.48 17.54 -3.15
N LEU A 11 11.43 16.61 -3.04
CA LEU A 11 12.45 16.36 -4.05
C LEU A 11 11.86 15.43 -5.11
N TYR A 12 11.80 15.91 -6.36
CA TYR A 12 11.48 15.05 -7.50
C TYR A 12 12.70 14.21 -7.80
N ILE A 13 12.53 12.89 -7.78
CA ILE A 13 13.53 11.96 -8.28
C ILE A 13 13.29 11.86 -9.79
N ASP A 14 14.32 12.13 -10.58
CA ASP A 14 14.25 12.04 -12.04
C ASP A 14 14.42 10.57 -12.45
N ASP A 15 13.38 9.79 -12.19
CA ASP A 15 13.36 8.34 -12.41
C ASP A 15 12.91 7.98 -13.83
N CYS A 16 13.52 8.60 -14.85
CA CYS A 16 13.32 8.17 -16.24
C CYS A 16 13.87 6.76 -16.52
N ASP A 17 14.35 6.03 -15.51
CA ASP A 17 15.04 4.73 -15.60
C ASP A 17 14.16 3.57 -16.10
N HIS A 18 12.82 3.71 -16.12
CA HIS A 18 11.89 2.67 -16.60
C HIS A 18 10.91 3.15 -17.66
N ILE A 19 10.99 4.42 -18.04
CA ILE A 19 10.21 4.94 -19.16
C ILE A 19 11.04 4.70 -20.40
N HIS A 20 10.55 3.86 -21.32
CA HIS A 20 11.26 3.58 -22.57
C HIS A 20 11.60 4.92 -23.25
N PRO A 21 12.84 5.16 -23.71
CA PRO A 21 13.25 6.45 -24.24
C PRO A 21 12.34 6.94 -25.40
N ASP A 22 11.71 6.02 -26.13
CA ASP A 22 10.72 6.37 -27.15
C ASP A 22 9.42 6.94 -26.59
N VAL A 23 8.99 6.56 -25.39
CA VAL A 23 7.83 7.15 -24.71
C VAL A 23 8.16 8.56 -24.24
N ILE A 24 9.36 8.77 -23.69
CA ILE A 24 9.85 10.11 -23.34
C ILE A 24 9.92 10.98 -24.59
N ASN A 25 10.49 10.47 -25.68
CA ASN A 25 10.59 11.19 -26.95
C ASN A 25 9.20 11.46 -27.56
N GLN A 26 8.25 10.52 -27.47
CA GLN A 26 6.89 10.70 -27.99
C GLN A 26 6.18 11.89 -27.34
N TYR A 27 6.33 12.08 -26.02
CA TYR A 27 5.71 13.20 -25.31
C TYR A 27 6.56 14.48 -25.32
N HIS A 28 7.90 14.37 -25.28
CA HIS A 28 8.80 15.53 -25.31
C HIS A 28 8.93 16.18 -26.70
N ILE A 29 8.97 15.36 -27.76
CA ILE A 29 8.88 15.86 -29.15
C ILE A 29 7.49 16.45 -29.39
N ARG A 30 6.41 15.87 -28.85
CA ARG A 30 5.05 16.44 -28.96
C ARG A 30 4.89 17.79 -28.27
N GLU A 31 5.53 18.01 -27.12
CA GLU A 31 5.54 19.30 -26.43
C GLU A 31 6.32 20.38 -27.21
N GLN A 32 7.43 20.00 -27.86
CA GLN A 32 8.16 20.90 -28.77
C GLN A 32 7.38 21.19 -30.07
N VAL A 33 6.68 20.19 -30.64
CA VAL A 33 5.88 20.36 -31.87
C VAL A 33 4.60 21.16 -31.60
N ALA A 34 4.04 21.12 -30.40
CA ALA A 34 2.92 21.99 -30.00
C ALA A 34 3.33 23.45 -29.76
N ALA A 35 4.62 23.71 -29.50
CA ALA A 35 5.18 25.06 -29.32
C ALA A 35 5.60 25.71 -30.64
N ASP A 36 5.89 24.92 -31.69
CA ASP A 36 6.09 25.40 -33.06
C ASP A 36 4.72 25.55 -33.76
N GLU A 37 4.55 26.59 -34.59
CA GLU A 37 3.29 27.11 -35.18
C GLU A 37 2.39 26.13 -35.99
N GLN A 38 2.64 24.81 -35.97
CA GLN A 38 1.66 23.78 -36.35
C GLN A 38 1.15 23.04 -35.10
N GLY A 39 0.46 23.79 -34.25
CA GLY A 39 -0.17 23.27 -33.04
C GLY A 39 -1.28 22.26 -33.37
N TRP A 40 -1.27 21.14 -32.67
CA TRP A 40 -2.45 20.30 -32.54
C TRP A 40 -3.52 21.16 -31.87
N GLU A 41 -4.73 21.20 -32.43
CA GLU A 41 -5.83 21.92 -31.78
C GLU A 41 -6.03 21.32 -30.38
N ASP A 42 -6.28 22.16 -29.37
CA ASP A 42 -6.44 21.72 -27.96
C ASP A 42 -7.43 20.54 -27.80
N GLU A 43 -8.39 20.45 -28.72
CA GLU A 43 -9.39 19.39 -28.84
C GLU A 43 -8.79 18.01 -29.20
N GLU A 44 -7.73 17.97 -30.01
CA GLU A 44 -7.06 16.76 -30.45
C GLU A 44 -6.18 16.17 -29.32
N ILE A 45 -5.58 17.06 -28.51
CA ILE A 45 -4.83 16.69 -27.29
C ILE A 45 -5.77 16.10 -26.24
N ALA A 46 -6.93 16.73 -26.03
CA ALA A 46 -7.94 16.27 -25.09
C ALA A 46 -8.48 14.88 -25.47
N ALA A 47 -8.79 14.66 -26.76
CA ALA A 47 -9.28 13.37 -27.26
C ALA A 47 -8.25 12.25 -27.10
N HIS A 48 -6.97 12.50 -27.36
CA HIS A 48 -5.90 11.52 -27.14
C HIS A 48 -5.70 11.21 -25.65
N LEU A 49 -5.78 12.21 -24.78
CA LEU A 49 -5.64 12.03 -23.34
C LEU A 49 -6.81 11.20 -22.76
N GLU A 50 -8.02 11.40 -23.28
CA GLU A 50 -9.20 10.62 -22.90
C GLU A 50 -9.03 9.14 -23.30
N GLN A 51 -8.54 8.89 -24.52
CA GLN A 51 -8.26 7.53 -25.01
C GLN A 51 -7.17 6.82 -24.21
N ASP A 52 -6.07 7.51 -23.89
CA ASP A 52 -4.95 6.94 -23.11
C ASP A 52 -5.36 6.67 -21.63
N GLN A 53 -6.33 7.41 -21.09
CA GLN A 53 -6.81 7.22 -19.72
C GLN A 53 -8.03 6.30 -19.59
N GLU A 54 -8.69 5.95 -20.69
CA GLU A 54 -9.88 5.10 -20.69
C GLU A 54 -9.61 3.78 -19.93
N SER A 55 -8.48 3.10 -20.20
CA SER A 55 -8.13 1.85 -19.50
C SER A 55 -7.86 2.03 -18.00
N ASN A 56 -7.49 3.24 -17.55
CA ASN A 56 -7.15 3.54 -16.15
C ASN A 56 -8.40 3.88 -15.31
N PHE A 57 -9.46 4.40 -15.92
CA PHE A 57 -10.73 4.69 -15.24
C PHE A 57 -11.73 3.53 -15.33
N HIS A 58 -11.60 2.65 -16.32
CA HIS A 58 -12.52 1.55 -16.57
C HIS A 58 -12.11 0.22 -15.94
N HIS A 59 -11.27 0.21 -14.89
CA HIS A 59 -11.14 -1.00 -14.08
C HIS A 59 -12.50 -1.33 -13.45
N ALA A 60 -12.99 -2.55 -13.71
CA ALA A 60 -14.21 -3.04 -13.09
C ALA A 60 -14.07 -2.92 -11.57
N ALA A 61 -15.11 -2.41 -10.89
CA ALA A 61 -15.08 -2.25 -9.44
C ALA A 61 -14.59 -3.54 -8.78
N VAL A 62 -13.51 -3.42 -7.99
CA VAL A 62 -12.98 -4.54 -7.23
C VAL A 62 -14.11 -5.05 -6.34
N ARG A 63 -14.43 -6.35 -6.45
CA ARG A 63 -15.44 -6.96 -5.60
C ARG A 63 -14.94 -6.94 -4.17
N VAL A 64 -15.40 -5.96 -3.41
CA VAL A 64 -15.16 -5.88 -1.98
C VAL A 64 -15.80 -7.12 -1.35
N PRO A 65 -15.09 -7.84 -0.45
CA PRO A 65 -15.68 -8.90 0.34
C PRO A 65 -16.99 -8.44 0.97
N ARG A 66 -18.06 -9.24 0.83
CA ARG A 66 -19.39 -8.91 1.37
C ARG A 66 -19.41 -8.88 2.90
N ARG A 67 -18.42 -9.50 3.56
CA ARG A 67 -18.29 -9.53 5.02
C ARG A 67 -17.38 -8.39 5.45
N ILE A 68 -17.98 -7.40 6.12
CA ILE A 68 -17.30 -6.23 6.69
C ILE A 68 -16.60 -6.59 8.01
N ASP A 69 -17.15 -7.59 8.70
CA ASP A 69 -16.70 -8.06 10.01
C ASP A 69 -16.48 -9.57 9.92
N PRO A 70 -15.27 -10.06 10.21
CA PRO A 70 -14.95 -11.47 10.11
C PRO A 70 -15.60 -12.31 11.24
N PHE A 71 -16.17 -11.69 12.28
CA PHE A 71 -16.86 -12.37 13.38
C PHE A 71 -18.39 -12.29 13.33
N LYS A 72 -18.95 -11.71 12.26
CA LYS A 72 -20.41 -11.43 12.16
C LYS A 72 -21.31 -12.64 12.41
N ASP A 73 -20.89 -13.82 11.94
CA ASP A 73 -21.68 -15.05 12.02
C ASP A 73 -21.40 -15.86 13.30
N ALA A 74 -20.42 -15.45 14.12
CA ALA A 74 -19.98 -16.14 15.32
C ALA A 74 -19.53 -15.13 16.41
N PRO A 75 -20.49 -14.46 17.10
CA PRO A 75 -20.17 -13.45 18.10
C PRO A 75 -19.36 -14.00 19.29
N ASP A 76 -19.56 -15.26 19.65
CA ASP A 76 -18.77 -15.92 20.72
C ASP A 76 -17.28 -16.03 20.34
N SER A 77 -16.97 -16.20 19.06
CA SER A 77 -15.59 -16.22 18.55
C SER A 77 -14.90 -14.86 18.70
N PHE A 78 -15.65 -13.75 18.65
CA PHE A 78 -15.05 -12.43 18.89
C PHE A 78 -14.57 -12.28 20.33
N SER A 79 -15.34 -12.78 21.32
CA SER A 79 -14.91 -12.76 22.73
C SER A 79 -13.67 -13.62 22.96
N VAL A 80 -13.60 -14.80 22.34
CA VAL A 80 -12.41 -15.66 22.39
C VAL A 80 -11.20 -14.96 21.77
N PHE A 81 -11.39 -14.26 20.65
CA PHE A 81 -10.34 -13.48 20.00
C PHE A 81 -9.82 -12.37 20.93
N GLU A 82 -10.70 -11.55 21.51
CA GLU A 82 -10.30 -10.47 22.41
C GLU A 82 -9.57 -10.97 23.66
N GLU A 83 -10.07 -12.04 24.29
CA GLU A 83 -9.44 -12.64 25.47
C GLU A 83 -8.04 -13.18 25.15
N THR A 84 -7.93 -13.92 24.04
CA THR A 84 -6.66 -14.50 23.58
C THR A 84 -5.65 -13.41 23.21
N LEU A 85 -6.09 -12.37 22.49
CA LEU A 85 -5.22 -11.24 22.14
C LEU A 85 -4.72 -10.51 23.38
N GLN A 86 -5.58 -10.31 24.37
CA GLN A 86 -5.17 -9.67 25.62
C GLN A 86 -4.15 -10.52 26.39
N HIS A 87 -4.31 -11.85 26.36
CA HIS A 87 -3.36 -12.78 26.97
C HIS A 87 -2.00 -12.73 26.26
N VAL A 88 -1.95 -12.93 24.94
CA VAL A 88 -0.72 -12.90 24.13
C VAL A 88 0.00 -11.55 24.25
N ARG A 89 -0.76 -10.45 24.28
CA ARG A 89 -0.23 -9.10 24.48
C ARG A 89 0.48 -8.96 25.83
N ASN A 90 -0.09 -9.53 26.89
CA ASN A 90 0.49 -9.47 28.24
C ASN A 90 1.76 -10.32 28.36
N GLU A 91 1.83 -11.43 27.64
CA GLU A 91 3.00 -12.32 27.60
C GLU A 91 4.16 -11.75 26.77
N GLY A 92 3.87 -10.80 25.87
CA GLY A 92 4.90 -10.16 25.04
C GLY A 92 5.47 -11.08 23.97
N HIS A 93 4.69 -12.06 23.52
CA HIS A 93 5.09 -12.98 22.45
C HIS A 93 5.42 -12.22 21.16
N MET A 94 6.65 -12.39 20.67
CA MET A 94 7.10 -11.87 19.39
C MET A 94 6.86 -12.94 18.31
N LEU A 95 6.19 -12.56 17.22
CA LEU A 95 5.87 -13.47 16.13
C LEU A 95 6.95 -13.44 15.05
N ILE A 96 7.17 -14.60 14.44
CA ILE A 96 8.03 -14.80 13.27
C ILE A 96 7.12 -14.95 12.05
N GLY A 97 7.55 -14.49 10.88
CA GLY A 97 6.85 -14.50 9.60
C GLY A 97 6.17 -13.18 9.25
N TYR A 98 6.19 -12.19 10.15
CA TYR A 98 5.47 -10.93 10.00
C TYR A 98 6.40 -9.71 9.83
N GLY A 99 7.72 -9.91 9.77
CA GLY A 99 8.71 -8.82 9.67
C GLY A 99 8.86 -8.01 10.97
N LEU A 100 8.50 -8.61 12.10
CA LEU A 100 8.48 -7.96 13.42
C LEU A 100 9.56 -8.50 14.35
N HIS A 101 10.08 -9.69 14.04
CA HIS A 101 11.15 -10.31 14.80
C HIS A 101 12.51 -9.72 14.36
N PRO A 102 13.44 -9.42 15.29
CA PRO A 102 14.77 -8.89 14.93
C PRO A 102 15.51 -9.72 13.88
N ASP A 103 15.40 -11.04 13.95
CA ASP A 103 16.00 -11.96 12.97
C ASP A 103 15.49 -11.79 11.53
N GLU A 104 14.36 -11.09 11.33
CA GLU A 104 13.78 -10.80 10.02
C GLU A 104 14.24 -9.44 9.47
N TRP A 105 14.92 -8.63 10.28
CA TRP A 105 15.33 -7.29 9.89
C TRP A 105 16.68 -7.32 9.18
N GLU A 106 16.75 -6.66 8.02
CA GLU A 106 18.00 -6.58 7.24
C GLU A 106 19.10 -5.80 7.97
N THR A 107 18.73 -4.83 8.81
CA THR A 107 19.65 -3.91 9.50
C THR A 107 19.75 -4.13 11.01
N ASP A 108 19.23 -5.25 11.54
CA ASP A 108 19.20 -5.57 12.98
C ASP A 108 18.48 -4.51 13.85
N GLU A 109 17.73 -3.61 13.22
CA GLU A 109 16.96 -2.52 13.84
C GLU A 109 15.57 -2.42 13.22
N TYR A 110 14.59 -2.00 14.01
CA TYR A 110 13.23 -1.78 13.51
C TYR A 110 13.23 -0.56 12.55
N PRO A 111 12.48 -0.59 11.45
CA PRO A 111 12.45 0.52 10.49
C PRO A 111 11.99 1.84 11.14
N SER A 112 12.90 2.82 11.19
CA SER A 112 12.64 4.15 11.74
C SER A 112 12.06 5.15 10.73
N PHE A 113 12.05 4.78 9.45
CA PHE A 113 11.47 5.57 8.36
C PHE A 113 10.92 4.66 7.26
N GLU A 114 9.93 5.16 6.54
CA GLU A 114 9.40 4.53 5.34
C GLU A 114 9.29 5.56 4.22
N HIS A 115 9.53 5.14 2.97
CA HIS A 115 9.41 5.98 1.79
C HIS A 115 8.15 5.58 1.03
N ILE A 116 7.14 6.43 1.05
CA ILE A 116 5.89 6.21 0.33
C ILE A 116 5.92 7.01 -0.96
N ARG A 117 5.72 6.34 -2.08
CA ARG A 117 5.57 7.01 -3.38
C ARG A 117 4.21 7.68 -3.44
N SER A 118 4.19 8.93 -3.90
CA SER A 118 3.03 9.81 -3.91
C SER A 118 2.90 10.57 -5.24
N GLY A 119 1.68 11.01 -5.55
CA GLY A 119 1.35 11.73 -6.79
C GLY A 119 0.90 10.83 -7.94
N ARG A 120 0.46 11.47 -9.05
CA ARG A 120 -0.25 10.83 -10.19
C ARG A 120 0.54 9.70 -10.88
N HIS A 121 1.86 9.69 -10.73
CA HIS A 121 2.76 8.68 -11.30
C HIS A 121 3.88 8.27 -10.33
N ALA A 122 3.65 8.41 -9.02
CA ALA A 122 4.64 8.00 -8.01
C ALA A 122 6.02 8.71 -8.07
N HIS A 123 6.19 9.79 -8.86
CA HIS A 123 7.44 10.57 -9.00
C HIS A 123 7.87 11.35 -7.75
N LYS A 124 7.07 11.32 -6.68
CA LYS A 124 7.40 11.98 -5.43
C LYS A 124 7.51 10.96 -4.33
N GLU A 125 8.66 10.89 -3.68
CA GLU A 125 8.80 10.09 -2.47
C GLU A 125 8.55 10.95 -1.24
N LEU A 126 7.62 10.51 -0.41
CA LEU A 126 7.37 11.04 0.91
C LEU A 126 8.08 10.16 1.92
N ARG A 127 9.12 10.71 2.55
CA ARG A 127 9.76 10.08 3.69
C ARG A 127 8.94 10.32 4.94
N ILE A 128 8.42 9.24 5.53
CA ILE A 128 7.64 9.26 6.76
C ILE A 128 8.53 8.75 7.89
N ALA A 129 8.56 9.50 9.00
CA ALA A 129 9.20 9.02 10.22
C ALA A 129 8.30 8.00 10.92
N LEU A 130 8.90 6.89 11.32
CA LEU A 130 8.26 5.82 12.08
C LEU A 130 8.92 5.71 13.47
N PRO A 131 8.60 6.61 14.43
CA PRO A 131 9.15 6.48 15.78
C PRO A 131 8.81 5.13 16.42
N ASP A 132 9.85 4.38 16.79
CA ASP A 132 9.75 3.04 17.36
C ASP A 132 8.78 2.96 18.55
N MET A 133 8.83 3.95 19.44
CA MET A 133 7.98 3.99 20.64
C MET A 133 6.47 4.05 20.32
N ILE A 134 6.09 4.44 19.09
CA ILE A 134 4.70 4.52 18.63
C ILE A 134 4.38 3.34 17.71
N TRP A 135 5.21 3.12 16.69
CA TRP A 135 4.88 2.20 15.61
C TRP A 135 5.19 0.75 15.93
N ARG A 136 6.32 0.47 16.59
CA ARG A 136 6.69 -0.89 16.96
C ARG A 136 5.63 -1.59 17.84
N PRO A 137 5.13 -1.00 18.94
CA PRO A 137 4.10 -1.68 19.75
C PRO A 137 2.79 -1.88 18.99
N ARG A 138 2.46 -1.00 18.03
CA ARG A 138 1.27 -1.15 17.18
C ARG A 138 1.43 -2.26 16.16
N ALA A 139 2.59 -2.34 15.53
CA ALA A 139 2.92 -3.36 14.55
C ALA A 139 2.93 -4.76 15.20
N ILE A 140 3.51 -4.87 16.40
CA ILE A 140 3.44 -6.09 17.23
C ILE A 140 2.00 -6.48 17.51
N LEU A 141 1.18 -5.55 18.00
CA LEU A 141 -0.23 -5.83 18.30
C LEU A 141 -1.00 -6.27 17.06
N TRP A 142 -0.73 -5.64 15.93
CA TRP A 142 -1.36 -5.99 14.65
C TRP A 142 -0.96 -7.39 14.18
N GLY A 143 0.32 -7.73 14.23
CA GLY A 143 0.80 -9.08 13.91
C GLY A 143 0.19 -10.14 14.84
N GLN A 144 0.12 -9.85 16.15
CA GLN A 144 -0.53 -10.72 17.14
C GLN A 144 -2.01 -10.95 16.81
N ALA A 145 -2.74 -9.90 16.47
CA ALA A 145 -4.13 -10.01 16.06
C ALA A 145 -4.29 -10.86 14.80
N LEU A 146 -3.45 -10.66 13.79
CA LEU A 146 -3.50 -11.44 12.54
C LEU A 146 -3.24 -12.93 12.77
N ASP A 147 -2.16 -13.29 13.46
CA ASP A 147 -1.82 -14.70 13.74
C ASP A 147 -2.94 -15.43 14.49
N ILE A 148 -3.57 -14.76 15.47
CA ILE A 148 -4.71 -15.33 16.19
C ILE A 148 -5.90 -15.52 15.24
N MET A 149 -6.24 -14.51 14.43
CA MET A 149 -7.35 -14.62 13.47
C MET A 149 -7.12 -15.75 12.46
N ASP A 150 -5.92 -15.85 11.89
CA ASP A 150 -5.58 -16.89 10.91
C ASP A 150 -5.73 -18.29 11.51
N ARG A 151 -5.26 -18.50 12.75
CA ARG A 151 -5.41 -19.77 13.47
C ARG A 151 -6.88 -20.07 13.80
N MET A 152 -7.64 -19.07 14.24
CA MET A 152 -9.05 -19.24 14.57
C MET A 152 -9.88 -19.61 13.34
N PHE A 153 -9.64 -18.96 12.19
CA PHE A 153 -10.36 -19.31 10.96
C PHE A 153 -9.95 -20.67 10.43
N ALA A 154 -8.66 -21.04 10.50
CA ALA A 154 -8.23 -22.39 10.15
C ALA A 154 -8.95 -23.47 10.98
N MET A 155 -9.08 -23.27 12.29
CA MET A 155 -9.81 -24.20 13.18
C MET A 155 -11.31 -24.26 12.87
N LEU A 156 -11.94 -23.13 12.53
CA LEU A 156 -13.36 -23.09 12.18
C LEU A 156 -13.66 -23.79 10.86
N ASP A 157 -12.78 -23.63 9.87
CA ASP A 157 -12.91 -24.31 8.57
C ASP A 157 -12.79 -25.84 8.73
N GLU A 158 -11.88 -26.31 9.58
CA GLU A 158 -11.75 -27.73 9.92
C GLU A 158 -13.03 -28.29 10.59
N GLN A 159 -13.62 -27.57 11.55
CA GLN A 159 -14.86 -28.00 12.21
C GLN A 159 -16.07 -28.05 11.26
N GLN A 160 -16.13 -27.16 10.27
CA GLN A 160 -17.20 -27.18 9.26
C GLN A 160 -17.03 -28.33 8.27
N ALA A 161 -15.80 -28.73 7.96
CA ALA A 161 -15.52 -29.87 7.10
C ALA A 161 -15.95 -31.21 7.75
N GLU A 162 -15.74 -31.37 9.07
CA GLU A 162 -16.09 -32.59 9.80
C GLU A 162 -17.61 -32.79 10.01
N LEU A 163 -18.40 -31.71 10.00
CA LEU A 163 -19.86 -31.75 10.16
C LEU A 163 -20.62 -31.91 8.83
N GLY A 164 -19.90 -31.84 7.70
CA GLY A 164 -20.44 -31.95 6.34
C GLY A 164 -20.41 -33.35 5.71
N GLU A 165 -19.87 -34.35 6.42
CA GLU A 165 -19.94 -35.79 6.08
C GLU A 165 -21.02 -36.52 6.89
#